data_AF-A0A661PJ32-F1
#
_entry.id   AF-A0A661PJ32-F1
#
_cell.length_a   1.000
_cell.length_b   1.000
_cell.length_c   1.000
_cell.angle_alpha   90.00
_cell.angle_beta   90.00
_cell.angle_gamma   90.00
#
_symmetry.space_group_name_H-M   'P 1'
#
loop_
_entity.id
_entity.type
_entity.pdbx_description
1 polymer ?
#
loop_
_entity_poly.entity_id
_entity_poly.type
_entity_poly.pdbx_seq_one_letter_code
_entity_poly.pdbx_strand_id
1 'polypeptide(L)'
;MTQIGCGPVVPQGGVPKAPASGTEASAPSSSAASSFEGPDLIPQDLDLVVRVNLAKVRDSLGPEPSQELMDRALEKGDGTGLVHQALAEADTVWLGLRLADLDAGDRVMVVRAADKPVEPDSIAWTSSGDAIAGVQHFDPKVPPARSGTGRIFRIGARDAVFVSPVEIMSVD
;
A
#
# COMPACT_ATOMS: atom_id res chain seq x y z
N MET A 1 -65.13 -31.23 -16.12
CA MET A 1 -65.00 -30.86 -14.70
C MET A 1 -64.38 -32.05 -13.99
N THR A 2 -63.08 -31.98 -13.71
CA THR A 2 -62.34 -33.13 -13.13
C THR A 2 -61.55 -32.62 -11.94
N GLN A 3 -62.01 -33.03 -10.77
CA GLN A 3 -61.55 -32.62 -9.44
C GLN A 3 -60.40 -33.54 -9.03
N ILE A 4 -59.21 -32.97 -8.84
CA ILE A 4 -58.02 -33.68 -8.34
C ILE A 4 -58.08 -33.64 -6.81
N GLY A 5 -58.31 -34.80 -6.20
CA GLY A 5 -58.24 -34.99 -4.75
C GLY A 5 -56.81 -35.27 -4.29
N CYS A 6 -56.31 -34.49 -3.34
CA CYS A 6 -55.07 -34.77 -2.61
C CYS A 6 -55.35 -35.81 -1.50
N GLY A 7 -54.72 -36.97 -1.56
CA GLY A 7 -54.66 -37.94 -0.46
C GLY A 7 -53.46 -37.67 0.47
N PRO A 8 -53.52 -38.03 1.77
CA PRO A 8 -52.45 -37.75 2.72
C PRO A 8 -51.61 -39.00 2.97
N VAL A 9 -50.42 -39.11 2.36
CA VAL A 9 -49.37 -40.03 2.81
C VAL A 9 -48.01 -39.39 2.54
N VAL A 10 -47.30 -39.01 3.61
CA VAL A 10 -45.88 -38.65 3.53
C VAL A 10 -45.13 -39.59 4.49
N PRO A 11 -44.21 -40.45 3.99
CA PRO A 11 -43.47 -41.37 4.84
C PRO A 11 -42.40 -40.64 5.68
N GLN A 12 -42.29 -41.06 6.94
CA GLN A 12 -41.28 -40.60 7.89
C GLN A 12 -39.87 -40.99 7.42
N GLY A 13 -39.04 -39.99 7.12
CA GLY A 13 -37.60 -40.15 6.88
C GLY A 13 -36.83 -39.21 7.79
N GLY A 14 -36.65 -39.60 9.06
CA GLY A 14 -35.79 -38.89 10.01
C GLY A 14 -34.32 -39.17 9.72
N VAL A 15 -33.53 -38.11 9.52
CA VAL A 15 -32.07 -38.17 9.34
C VAL A 15 -31.39 -38.36 10.71
N PRO A 16 -30.39 -39.25 10.84
CA PRO A 16 -29.72 -39.51 12.12
C PRO A 16 -28.92 -38.31 12.64
N LYS A 17 -28.99 -38.11 13.96
CA LYS A 17 -28.26 -37.12 14.76
C LYS A 17 -26.78 -37.48 14.83
N ALA A 18 -25.91 -36.65 14.26
CA ALA A 18 -24.46 -36.74 14.44
C ALA A 18 -24.04 -36.19 15.83
N PRO A 19 -22.98 -36.75 16.44
CA PRO A 19 -22.62 -36.52 17.84
C PRO A 19 -21.93 -35.17 18.08
N ALA A 20 -22.21 -34.59 19.25
CA ALA A 20 -21.48 -33.48 19.83
C ALA A 20 -20.14 -33.97 20.40
N SER A 21 -19.02 -33.39 19.96
CA SER A 21 -17.77 -33.27 20.72
C SER A 21 -16.76 -32.45 19.92
N GLY A 22 -16.19 -31.42 20.56
CA GLY A 22 -15.08 -30.66 20.01
C GLY A 22 -15.21 -29.17 20.28
N THR A 23 -15.02 -28.77 21.54
CA THR A 23 -14.71 -27.38 21.89
C THR A 23 -13.30 -27.08 21.38
N GLU A 24 -13.14 -26.85 20.08
CA GLU A 24 -12.00 -26.09 19.59
C GLU A 24 -12.29 -24.64 19.93
N ALA A 25 -11.60 -24.17 20.98
CA ALA A 25 -11.46 -22.76 21.22
C ALA A 25 -10.85 -22.13 19.96
N SER A 26 -11.69 -21.54 19.12
CA SER A 26 -11.25 -20.59 18.10
C SER A 26 -10.41 -19.56 18.84
N ALA A 27 -9.09 -19.64 18.65
CA ALA A 27 -8.19 -18.59 19.05
C ALA A 27 -8.74 -17.29 18.48
N PRO A 28 -8.84 -16.20 19.27
CA PRO A 28 -9.21 -14.91 18.73
C PRO A 28 -8.23 -14.61 17.60
N SER A 29 -8.74 -14.48 16.37
CA SER A 29 -7.93 -14.02 15.25
C SER A 29 -7.25 -12.74 15.70
N SER A 30 -5.92 -12.74 15.63
CA SER A 30 -5.09 -11.63 16.08
C SER A 30 -5.69 -10.33 15.55
N SER A 31 -6.04 -9.47 16.48
CA SER A 31 -6.76 -8.22 16.30
C SER A 31 -6.26 -7.44 15.09
N ALA A 32 -7.20 -7.12 14.20
CA ALA A 32 -7.31 -5.87 13.45
C ALA A 32 -6.11 -4.91 13.60
N ALA A 33 -4.99 -5.21 12.96
CA ALA A 33 -4.18 -4.14 12.42
C ALA A 33 -5.07 -3.53 11.34
N SER A 34 -5.61 -2.34 11.62
CA SER A 34 -6.35 -1.54 10.65
C SER A 34 -5.55 -1.53 9.36
N SER A 35 -6.08 -2.20 8.33
CA SER A 35 -5.43 -2.24 7.02
C SER A 35 -5.50 -0.83 6.46
N PHE A 36 -4.40 -0.09 6.55
CA PHE A 36 -4.32 1.23 5.94
C PHE A 36 -4.49 1.08 4.43
N GLU A 37 -5.40 1.85 3.85
CA GLU A 37 -5.42 2.01 2.41
C GLU A 37 -4.39 3.08 2.03
N GLY A 38 -3.73 2.91 0.88
CA GLY A 38 -2.74 3.88 0.40
C GLY A 38 -3.17 5.36 0.44
N PRO A 39 -4.42 5.74 0.08
CA PRO A 39 -4.85 7.14 0.17
C PRO A 39 -5.01 7.64 1.61
N ASP A 40 -5.22 6.77 2.60
CA ASP A 40 -5.33 7.18 4.01
C ASP A 40 -4.00 7.73 4.56
N LEU A 41 -2.90 7.41 3.87
CA LEU A 41 -1.54 7.84 4.21
C LEU A 41 -1.14 9.15 3.54
N ILE A 42 -2.00 9.70 2.67
CA ILE A 42 -1.77 10.95 1.97
C ILE A 42 -2.43 12.09 2.76
N PRO A 43 -1.70 13.18 3.06
CA PRO A 43 -2.27 14.36 3.71
C PRO A 43 -3.49 14.90 2.94
N GLN A 44 -4.54 15.29 3.68
CA GLN A 44 -5.81 15.73 3.10
C GLN A 44 -5.76 17.14 2.48
N ASP A 45 -4.70 17.89 2.75
CA ASP A 45 -4.49 19.25 2.26
C ASP A 45 -3.75 19.32 0.92
N LEU A 46 -3.45 18.17 0.31
CA LEU A 46 -2.92 18.08 -1.05
C LEU A 46 -4.06 18.23 -2.08
N ASP A 47 -3.81 19.00 -3.12
CA ASP A 47 -4.80 19.37 -4.12
C ASP A 47 -5.16 18.22 -5.08
N LEU A 48 -4.22 17.33 -5.35
CA LEU A 48 -4.35 16.25 -6.32
C LEU A 48 -3.77 14.95 -5.78
N VAL A 49 -4.54 13.87 -5.88
CA VAL A 49 -4.07 12.50 -5.62
C VAL A 49 -4.24 11.64 -6.86
N VAL A 50 -3.13 11.11 -7.36
CA VAL A 50 -3.10 10.20 -8.51
C VAL A 50 -2.80 8.80 -8.04
N ARG A 51 -3.62 7.82 -8.45
CA ARG A 51 -3.34 6.40 -8.22
C ARG A 51 -2.93 5.73 -9.54
N VAL A 52 -1.81 5.03 -9.52
CA VAL A 52 -1.29 4.26 -10.65
C VAL A 52 -1.17 2.79 -10.24
N ASN A 53 -1.82 1.90 -11.00
CA ASN A 53 -1.66 0.46 -10.85
C ASN A 53 -0.52 0.00 -11.77
N LEU A 54 0.68 -0.09 -11.22
CA LEU A 54 1.89 -0.43 -11.97
C LEU A 54 1.89 -1.88 -12.43
N ALA A 55 1.32 -2.80 -11.66
CA ALA A 55 1.16 -4.19 -12.10
C ALA A 55 0.38 -4.27 -13.41
N LYS A 56 -0.79 -3.61 -13.47
CA LYS A 56 -1.62 -3.56 -14.68
C LYS A 56 -0.93 -2.85 -15.84
N VAL A 57 -0.16 -1.79 -15.57
CA VAL A 57 0.62 -1.08 -16.60
C VAL A 57 1.67 -2.01 -17.19
N ARG A 58 2.44 -2.72 -16.35
CA ARG A 58 3.44 -3.71 -16.79
C ARG A 58 2.81 -4.83 -17.60
N ASP A 59 1.68 -5.37 -17.14
CA ASP A 59 0.93 -6.42 -17.85
C ASP A 59 0.44 -5.97 -19.22
N SER A 60 0.06 -4.69 -19.35
CA SER A 60 -0.50 -4.14 -20.59
C SER A 60 0.56 -3.72 -21.60
N LEU A 61 1.70 -3.21 -21.12
CA LEU A 61 2.79 -2.70 -21.98
C LEU A 61 3.84 -3.76 -22.32
N GLY A 62 3.97 -4.78 -21.49
CA GLY A 62 5.10 -5.70 -21.53
C GLY A 62 6.35 -5.14 -20.83
N PRO A 63 7.38 -5.97 -20.61
CA PRO A 63 8.51 -5.63 -19.74
C PRO A 63 9.37 -4.49 -20.29
N GLU A 64 9.70 -4.51 -21.58
CA GLU A 64 10.64 -3.54 -22.19
C GLU A 64 10.08 -2.10 -22.21
N PRO A 65 8.85 -1.82 -22.68
CA PRO A 65 8.31 -0.45 -22.66
C PRO A 65 8.02 0.04 -21.24
N SER A 66 7.69 -0.87 -20.32
CA SER A 66 7.47 -0.52 -18.91
C SER A 66 8.76 -0.03 -18.23
N GLN A 67 9.90 -0.67 -18.53
CA GLN A 67 11.20 -0.26 -18.02
C GLN A 67 11.62 1.10 -18.60
N GLU A 68 11.45 1.30 -19.91
CA GLU A 68 11.78 2.59 -20.55
C GLU A 68 10.98 3.76 -19.95
N LEU A 69 9.69 3.54 -19.66
CA LEU A 69 8.86 4.55 -18.99
C LEU A 69 9.34 4.84 -17.57
N MET A 70 9.76 3.82 -16.82
CA MET A 70 10.33 4.00 -15.49
C MET A 70 11.64 4.79 -15.57
N ASP A 71 12.55 4.41 -16.46
CA ASP A 71 13.84 5.08 -16.63
C ASP A 71 13.64 6.56 -16.98
N ARG A 72 12.71 6.88 -17.90
CA ARG A 72 12.38 8.27 -18.28
C ARG A 72 11.74 9.07 -17.15
N ALA A 73 10.88 8.45 -16.36
CA ALA A 73 10.27 9.10 -15.20
C ALA A 73 11.34 9.46 -14.16
N LEU A 74 12.40 8.64 -14.06
CA LEU A 74 13.49 8.82 -13.12
C LEU A 74 14.57 9.76 -13.63
N GLU A 75 14.87 9.79 -14.93
CA GLU A 75 15.80 10.77 -15.53
C GLU A 75 15.32 12.22 -15.33
N LYS A 76 14.00 12.42 -15.32
CA LYS A 76 13.37 13.72 -15.05
C LYS A 76 13.16 13.98 -13.56
N GLY A 77 13.20 12.95 -12.73
CA GLY A 77 13.10 13.06 -11.29
C GLY A 77 14.47 13.20 -10.65
N ASP A 78 14.51 13.74 -9.45
CA ASP A 78 15.70 13.67 -8.58
C ASP A 78 15.74 12.36 -7.78
N GLY A 79 15.15 11.31 -8.35
CA GLY A 79 14.87 10.05 -7.66
C GLY A 79 16.14 9.42 -7.11
N THR A 80 16.22 9.34 -5.78
CA THR A 80 17.23 8.50 -5.11
C THR A 80 17.09 7.07 -5.61
N GLY A 81 18.19 6.30 -5.63
CA GLY A 81 18.17 4.90 -6.09
C GLY A 81 17.13 4.03 -5.37
N LEU A 82 16.73 4.42 -4.16
CA LEU A 82 15.68 3.78 -3.38
C LEU A 82 14.27 4.00 -3.93
N VAL A 83 13.94 5.19 -4.44
CA VAL A 83 12.65 5.44 -5.10
C VAL A 83 12.54 4.57 -6.35
N HIS A 84 13.62 4.45 -7.12
CA HIS A 84 13.65 3.56 -8.28
C HIS A 84 13.38 2.10 -7.88
N GLN A 85 14.11 1.60 -6.88
CA GLN A 85 13.91 0.24 -6.37
C GLN A 85 12.47 0.02 -5.90
N ALA A 86 11.90 1.00 -5.19
CA ALA A 86 10.52 0.91 -4.71
C ALA A 86 9.53 0.82 -5.86
N LEU A 87 9.67 1.65 -6.90
CA LEU A 87 8.78 1.62 -8.07
C LEU A 87 8.91 0.31 -8.88
N ALA A 88 10.10 -0.28 -8.93
CA ALA A 88 10.33 -1.56 -9.60
C ALA A 88 9.54 -2.70 -8.95
N GLU A 89 9.47 -2.71 -7.62
CA GLU A 89 8.79 -3.75 -6.83
C GLU A 89 7.32 -3.40 -6.50
N ALA A 90 6.86 -2.21 -6.90
CA ALA A 90 5.54 -1.68 -6.59
C ALA A 90 4.43 -2.29 -7.44
N ASP A 91 3.30 -2.66 -6.83
CA ASP A 91 2.06 -2.96 -7.54
C ASP A 91 1.20 -1.72 -7.77
N THR A 92 1.16 -0.85 -6.77
CA THR A 92 0.37 0.38 -6.79
C THR A 92 1.15 1.51 -6.18
N VAL A 93 1.01 2.69 -6.80
CA VAL A 93 1.56 3.95 -6.29
C VAL A 93 0.43 4.94 -6.17
N TRP A 94 0.45 5.71 -5.09
CA TRP A 94 -0.33 6.92 -4.95
C TRP A 94 0.61 8.11 -4.85
N LEU A 95 0.28 9.19 -5.54
CA LEU A 95 1.06 10.42 -5.57
C LEU A 95 0.14 11.57 -5.20
N GLY A 96 0.39 12.17 -4.04
CA GLY A 96 -0.23 13.41 -3.59
C GLY A 96 0.65 14.61 -3.95
N LEU A 97 0.04 15.67 -4.50
CA LEU A 97 0.72 16.86 -4.99
C LEU A 97 -0.07 18.14 -4.63
N ARG A 98 0.65 19.24 -4.41
CA ARG A 98 0.09 20.59 -4.45
C ARG A 98 0.14 21.11 -5.88
N LEU A 99 -0.99 21.57 -6.41
CA LEU A 99 -1.07 22.09 -7.78
C LEU A 99 -0.30 23.41 -7.92
N ALA A 100 -0.27 24.22 -6.86
CA ALA A 100 0.46 25.49 -6.84
C ALA A 100 1.98 25.33 -6.96
N ASP A 101 2.52 24.17 -6.56
CA ASP A 101 3.95 23.92 -6.39
C ASP A 101 4.43 22.66 -7.14
N LEU A 102 3.76 22.27 -8.22
CA LEU A 102 4.10 21.07 -9.01
C LEU A 102 5.58 21.05 -9.43
N ASP A 103 6.10 22.20 -9.88
CA ASP A 103 7.48 22.33 -10.33
C ASP A 103 8.49 22.34 -9.16
N ALA A 104 8.04 22.63 -7.94
CA ALA A 104 8.89 22.62 -6.76
C ALA A 104 9.18 21.20 -6.25
N GLY A 105 8.38 20.21 -6.70
CA GLY A 105 8.54 18.80 -6.34
C GLY A 105 7.98 18.44 -4.97
N ASP A 106 7.13 19.30 -4.40
CA ASP A 106 6.45 19.05 -3.13
C ASP A 106 5.43 17.93 -3.31
N ARG A 107 5.68 16.78 -2.66
CA ARG A 107 4.93 15.55 -2.89
C ARG A 107 4.95 14.61 -1.71
N VAL A 108 3.90 13.81 -1.63
CA VAL A 108 3.85 12.57 -0.85
C VAL A 108 3.60 11.43 -1.79
N MET A 109 4.48 10.43 -1.79
CA MET A 109 4.33 9.24 -2.62
C MET A 109 4.18 8.01 -1.72
N VAL A 110 3.09 7.29 -1.88
CA VAL A 110 2.83 6.02 -1.21
C VAL A 110 3.07 4.91 -2.21
N VAL A 111 3.91 3.96 -1.85
CA VAL A 111 4.24 2.79 -2.66
C VAL A 111 3.78 1.55 -1.91
N ARG A 112 2.97 0.73 -2.58
CA ARG A 112 2.61 -0.62 -2.12
C ARG A 112 3.35 -1.65 -2.96
N ALA A 113 4.28 -2.34 -2.32
CA ALA A 113 5.06 -3.40 -2.93
C ALA A 113 4.27 -4.71 -3.04
N ALA A 114 4.56 -5.47 -4.09
CA ALA A 114 3.94 -6.77 -4.33
C ALA A 114 4.39 -7.80 -3.27
N ASP A 115 5.71 -8.00 -3.19
CA ASP A 115 6.27 -9.13 -2.45
C ASP A 115 7.36 -8.71 -1.47
N LYS A 116 8.20 -7.73 -1.84
CA LYS A 116 9.35 -7.33 -1.04
C LYS A 116 9.11 -5.97 -0.38
N PRO A 117 9.42 -5.82 0.92
CA PRO A 117 9.40 -4.50 1.55
C PRO A 117 10.41 -3.57 0.87
N VAL A 118 10.07 -2.29 0.85
CA VAL A 118 11.04 -1.23 0.57
C VAL A 118 11.96 -1.11 1.78
N GLU A 119 13.26 -1.35 1.58
CA GLU A 119 14.27 -1.28 2.62
C GLU A 119 15.23 -0.12 2.33
N PRO A 120 15.15 1.00 3.08
CA PRO A 120 16.12 2.07 2.95
C PRO A 120 17.53 1.59 3.29
N ASP A 121 18.50 1.91 2.45
CA ASP A 121 19.88 1.50 2.68
C ASP A 121 20.46 2.23 3.91
N SER A 122 21.15 1.47 4.75
CA SER A 122 21.73 2.02 5.99
C SER A 122 22.92 2.96 5.75
N ILE A 123 23.39 3.10 4.51
CA ILE A 123 24.50 4.00 4.16
C ILE A 123 23.97 5.43 4.05
N ALA A 124 22.82 5.63 3.40
CA ALA A 124 22.19 6.92 3.14
C ALA A 124 21.13 7.29 4.18
N TRP A 125 20.53 6.31 4.86
CA TRP A 125 19.41 6.52 5.77
C TRP A 125 19.72 6.13 7.20
N THR A 126 19.14 6.86 8.14
CA THR A 126 19.17 6.56 9.58
C THR A 126 17.76 6.18 10.02
N SER A 127 17.63 5.00 10.62
CA SER A 127 16.38 4.59 11.25
C SER A 127 16.20 5.28 12.59
N SER A 128 14.97 5.66 12.89
CA SER A 128 14.56 6.24 14.18
C SER A 128 14.55 5.26 15.37
N GLY A 129 14.86 3.98 15.12
CA GLY A 129 14.83 2.91 16.12
C GLY A 129 13.71 1.91 15.84
N ASP A 130 13.10 1.41 16.92
CA ASP A 130 12.03 0.41 16.83
C ASP A 130 10.76 0.99 16.21
N ALA A 131 10.00 0.16 15.49
CA ALA A 131 8.74 0.56 14.92
C ALA A 131 7.69 0.85 16.01
N ILE A 132 7.05 2.00 15.95
CA ILE A 132 5.97 2.39 16.86
C ILE A 132 4.64 2.18 16.14
N ALA A 133 3.76 1.38 16.70
CA ALA A 133 2.47 1.02 16.08
C ALA A 133 2.61 0.47 14.63
N GLY A 134 3.69 -0.26 14.35
CA GLY A 134 3.96 -0.83 13.03
C GLY A 134 4.49 0.17 11.99
N VAL A 135 4.79 1.41 12.42
CA VAL A 135 5.40 2.45 11.59
C VAL A 135 6.84 2.66 12.01
N GLN A 136 7.75 2.60 11.05
CA GLN A 136 9.16 2.95 11.24
C GLN A 136 9.52 4.08 10.29
N HIS A 137 10.18 5.12 10.79
CA HIS A 137 10.64 6.21 9.92
C HIS A 137 12.16 6.24 9.78
N PHE A 138 12.58 6.73 8.63
CA PHE A 138 13.97 6.83 8.21
C PHE A 138 14.22 8.25 7.72
N ASP A 139 15.26 8.86 8.27
CA ASP A 139 15.71 10.20 7.89
C ASP A 139 17.01 10.09 7.08
N PRO A 140 17.20 10.95 6.07
CA PRO A 140 18.40 10.94 5.26
C PRO A 140 19.56 11.48 6.09
N LYS A 141 20.74 10.87 5.94
CA LYS A 141 21.97 11.33 6.63
C LYS A 141 22.53 12.62 6.05
N VAL A 142 22.17 12.92 4.80
CA VAL A 142 22.54 14.16 4.10
C VAL A 142 21.27 14.93 3.79
N PRO A 143 21.21 16.24 4.05
CA PRO A 143 20.06 17.06 3.70
C PRO A 143 19.70 16.92 2.21
N PRO A 144 18.49 16.48 1.88
CA PRO A 144 18.06 16.34 0.49
C PRO A 144 17.67 17.70 -0.11
N ALA A 145 17.62 17.76 -1.45
CA ALA A 145 17.04 18.89 -2.16
C ALA A 145 15.53 19.00 -1.89
N ARG A 146 14.92 20.17 -2.13
CA ARG A 146 13.47 20.41 -1.93
C ARG A 146 12.60 19.38 -2.63
N SER A 147 12.95 19.03 -3.86
CA SER A 147 12.25 18.03 -4.66
C SER A 147 12.53 16.59 -4.20
N GLY A 148 13.44 16.37 -3.26
CA GLY A 148 13.94 15.04 -2.90
C GLY A 148 13.01 14.28 -1.96
N THR A 149 13.53 13.21 -1.36
CA THR A 149 12.85 12.51 -0.25
C THR A 149 13.45 12.97 1.07
N GLY A 150 12.65 13.67 1.87
CA GLY A 150 13.00 14.15 3.19
C GLY A 150 12.87 13.09 4.29
N ARG A 151 11.91 12.18 4.16
CA ARG A 151 11.65 11.12 5.14
C ARG A 151 10.94 9.97 4.46
N ILE A 152 11.23 8.77 4.96
CA ILE A 152 10.55 7.55 4.55
C ILE A 152 9.84 6.96 5.75
N PHE A 153 8.58 6.59 5.58
CA PHE A 153 7.84 5.79 6.55
C PHE A 153 7.60 4.40 5.97
N ARG A 154 8.00 3.36 6.69
CA ARG A 154 7.62 1.98 6.39
C ARG A 154 6.45 1.60 7.29
N ILE A 155 5.39 1.10 6.69
CA ILE A 155 4.14 0.74 7.37
C ILE A 155 3.86 -0.73 7.08
N GLY A 156 3.99 -1.54 8.13
CA GLY A 156 3.93 -2.99 7.99
C GLY A 156 5.03 -3.51 7.04
N ALA A 157 4.67 -4.49 6.20
CA ALA A 157 5.61 -5.23 5.36
C ALA A 157 5.65 -4.78 3.88
N ARG A 158 4.68 -3.97 3.44
CA ARG A 158 4.48 -3.71 2.00
C ARG A 158 4.36 -2.25 1.63
N ASP A 159 3.99 -1.41 2.58
CA ASP A 159 3.71 0.00 2.30
C ASP A 159 4.90 0.86 2.73
N ALA A 160 5.31 1.76 1.84
CA ALA A 160 6.32 2.76 2.10
C ALA A 160 5.81 4.14 1.65
N VAL A 161 6.02 5.16 2.47
CA VAL A 161 5.65 6.54 2.19
C VAL A 161 6.91 7.36 2.07
N PHE A 162 7.08 8.04 0.94
CA PHE A 162 8.16 8.95 0.64
C PHE A 162 7.61 10.37 0.72
N VAL A 163 8.15 11.16 1.65
CA VAL A 163 7.66 12.52 1.92
C VAL A 163 8.75 13.51 1.52
N SER A 164 8.39 14.54 0.73
CA SER A 164 9.34 15.60 0.39
C SER A 164 9.72 16.43 1.63
N PRO A 165 10.90 17.06 1.66
CA PRO A 165 11.33 17.87 2.81
C PRO A 165 10.33 18.93 3.27
N VAL A 166 9.64 19.56 2.32
CA VAL A 166 8.65 20.62 2.63
C VAL A 166 7.46 20.04 3.39
N GLU A 167 6.97 18.87 3.00
CA GLU A 167 5.82 18.24 3.66
C GLU A 167 6.15 17.70 5.07
N ILE A 168 7.44 17.58 5.43
CA ILE A 168 7.84 17.24 6.81
C ILE A 168 7.73 18.45 7.72
N MET A 169 8.11 19.64 7.22
CA MET A 169 8.10 20.87 8.03
C MET A 169 6.69 21.44 8.24
N SER A 170 5.72 20.99 7.46
CA SER A 170 4.31 21.39 7.60
C SER A 170 3.55 20.62 8.70
N VAL A 171 4.18 19.60 9.30
CA VAL A 171 3.61 18.78 10.38
C VAL A 171 4.31 19.14 11.70
N ASP A 172 3.91 20.26 12.29
CA ASP A 172 4.22 20.66 13.69
C ASP A 172 2.97 20.55 14.59
#